data_AF-A0A4S9EFN6-F1
#
_entry.id   AF-A0A4S9EFN6-F1
#
_cell.length_a   1.000
_cell.length_b   1.000
_cell.length_c   1.000
_cell.angle_alpha   90.00
_cell.angle_beta   90.00
_cell.angle_gamma   90.00
#
_symmetry.space_group_name_H-M   'P 1'
#
loop_
_entity.id
_entity.type
_entity.pdbx_description
1 polymer ?
#
loop_
_entity_poly.entity_id
_entity_poly.type
_entity_poly.pdbx_seq_one_letter_code
_entity_poly.pdbx_strand_id
1 'polypeptide(L)'
;MIVLNNIFKQVNQLNVKAAQDQDNTPRIVDVQELTIQLDAWEASLPDYMRDSPSNLAHYAAQGLGRIFAAVYLGIYHYGQLLMYQFLHHDASNNPTTSHFSQRCKTFAEKLCSMVYAALDTPGCDVLYNMVGHILVIASTVQIHTLLFADNSDEIAAARSRLERNYTILLRLRQVWPSLDFCMMRLKVFHRACIVSMETSFRLDDWMLRFLSEFAKPVDDRNGGDSSWAVGDISITPSSDFDLDSLAILLDTTPNP
;
A
#
# COMPACT_ATOMS: atom_id res chain seq x y z
N MET A 1 -10.50 19.01 5.38
CA MET A 1 -9.32 18.94 4.49
C MET A 1 -8.05 19.54 5.09
N ILE A 2 -8.05 20.77 5.63
CA ILE A 2 -6.81 21.40 6.17
C ILE A 2 -6.17 20.60 7.30
N VAL A 3 -6.96 20.19 8.31
CA VAL A 3 -6.48 19.37 9.44
C VAL A 3 -5.91 18.04 8.95
N LEU A 4 -6.66 17.32 8.11
CA LEU A 4 -6.25 16.03 7.57
C LEU A 4 -4.96 16.11 6.73
N ASN A 5 -4.82 17.14 5.88
CA ASN A 5 -3.60 17.38 5.12
C ASN A 5 -2.39 17.67 6.02
N ASN A 6 -2.59 18.34 7.16
CA ASN A 6 -1.53 18.56 8.14
C ASN A 6 -1.08 17.25 8.81
N ILE A 7 -2.01 16.34 9.11
CA ILE A 7 -1.68 14.99 9.61
C ILE A 7 -0.86 14.26 8.55
N PHE A 8 -1.29 14.24 7.29
CA PHE A 8 -0.58 13.56 6.20
C PHE A 8 0.85 14.08 5.99
N LYS A 9 1.04 15.40 6.10
CA LYS A 9 2.37 16.01 6.05
C LYS A 9 3.27 15.49 7.17
N GLN A 10 2.75 15.41 8.40
CA GLN A 10 3.49 14.91 9.55
C GLN A 10 3.82 13.42 9.41
N VAL A 11 2.92 12.60 8.87
CA VAL A 11 3.18 11.18 8.55
C VAL A 11 4.38 11.05 7.61
N ASN A 12 4.42 11.82 6.52
CA ASN A 12 5.55 11.80 5.59
C ASN A 12 6.85 12.23 6.25
N GLN A 13 6.83 13.29 7.06
CA GLN A 13 8.02 13.74 7.81
C GLN A 13 8.51 12.69 8.79
N LEU A 14 7.60 11.98 9.46
CA LEU A 14 7.94 10.91 10.37
C LEU A 14 8.59 9.73 9.65
N ASN A 15 8.05 9.31 8.50
CA ASN A 15 8.62 8.24 7.69
C ASN A 15 10.01 8.57 7.15
N VAL A 16 10.26 9.84 6.77
CA VAL A 16 11.61 10.31 6.41
C VAL A 16 12.57 10.15 7.60
N LYS A 17 12.16 10.58 8.80
CA LYS A 17 12.99 10.45 10.01
C LYS A 17 13.21 9.00 10.44
N ALA A 18 12.25 8.11 10.18
CA ALA A 18 12.37 6.69 10.48
C ALA A 18 13.37 6.01 9.54
N ALA A 19 13.34 6.32 8.24
CA ALA A 19 14.28 5.77 7.27
C ALA A 19 15.73 6.20 7.49
N GLN A 20 15.94 7.42 8.00
CA GLN A 20 17.26 7.97 8.33
C GLN A 20 17.84 7.43 9.65
N ASP A 21 17.04 6.71 10.44
CA ASP A 21 17.48 6.13 11.71
C ASP A 21 18.21 4.80 11.48
N GLN A 22 19.53 4.79 11.74
CA GLN A 22 20.36 3.60 11.54
C GLN A 22 19.97 2.45 12.46
N ASP A 23 19.40 2.75 13.63
CA ASP A 23 18.98 1.75 14.60
C ASP A 23 17.58 1.19 14.28
N ASN A 24 16.86 1.81 13.33
CA ASN A 24 15.49 1.45 12.95
C ASN A 24 14.55 1.28 14.17
N THR A 25 14.76 2.13 15.17
CA THR A 25 14.00 2.07 16.42
C THR A 25 12.55 2.47 16.12
N PRO A 26 11.56 1.63 16.48
CA PRO A 26 10.16 1.95 16.22
C PRO A 26 9.76 3.27 16.89
N ARG A 27 9.25 4.21 16.12
CA ARG A 27 8.83 5.54 16.62
C ARG A 27 7.45 5.51 17.29
N ILE A 28 7.31 4.67 18.32
CA ILE A 28 6.02 4.37 18.98
C ILE A 28 5.29 5.63 19.45
N VAL A 29 5.98 6.56 20.12
CA VAL A 29 5.35 7.76 20.69
C VAL A 29 4.81 8.68 19.60
N ASP A 30 5.63 8.98 18.59
CA ASP A 30 5.25 9.83 17.46
C ASP A 30 4.06 9.22 16.68
N VAL A 31 4.09 7.89 16.47
CA VAL A 31 3.02 7.18 15.78
C VAL A 31 1.74 7.17 16.60
N GLN A 32 1.83 6.96 17.91
CA GLN A 32 0.68 7.00 18.80
C GLN A 32 0.00 8.38 18.79
N GLU A 33 0.78 9.46 18.81
CA GLU A 33 0.24 10.82 18.77
C GLU A 33 -0.52 11.11 17.47
N LEU A 34 0.09 10.79 16.32
CA LEU A 34 -0.56 10.98 15.01
C LEU A 34 -1.78 10.08 14.85
N THR A 35 -1.74 8.88 15.42
CA THR A 35 -2.88 7.95 15.44
C THR A 35 -4.06 8.54 16.22
N ILE A 36 -3.81 9.14 17.39
CA ILE A 36 -4.85 9.82 18.18
C ILE A 36 -5.44 10.99 17.39
N GLN A 37 -4.62 11.77 16.69
CA GLN A 37 -5.11 12.87 15.86
C GLN A 37 -5.99 12.38 14.71
N LEU A 38 -5.62 11.27 14.07
CA LEU A 38 -6.39 10.66 12.99
C LEU A 38 -7.74 10.11 13.50
N ASP A 39 -7.72 9.38 14.62
CA ASP A 39 -8.92 8.81 15.25
C ASP A 39 -9.87 9.91 15.72
N ALA A 40 -9.34 11.00 16.30
CA ALA A 40 -10.12 12.17 16.70
C ALA A 40 -10.76 12.88 15.50
N TRP A 41 -10.02 12.99 14.39
CA TRP A 41 -10.57 13.55 13.15
C TRP A 41 -11.73 12.69 12.62
N GLU A 42 -11.57 11.37 12.55
CA GLU A 42 -12.63 10.45 12.09
C GLU A 42 -13.85 10.48 13.02
N ALA A 43 -13.64 10.50 14.34
CA ALA A 43 -14.71 10.60 15.33
C ALA A 43 -15.49 11.92 15.24
N SER A 44 -14.84 13.01 14.79
CA SER A 44 -15.49 14.31 14.60
C SER A 44 -16.41 14.37 13.38
N LEU A 45 -16.34 13.38 12.48
CA LEU A 45 -17.18 13.35 11.29
C LEU A 45 -18.63 12.97 11.67
N PRO A 46 -19.63 13.70 11.11
CA PRO A 46 -21.02 13.27 11.16
C PRO A 46 -21.20 11.90 10.50
N ASP A 47 -22.22 11.14 10.94
CA ASP A 47 -22.46 9.78 10.44
C ASP A 47 -22.62 9.70 8.92
N TYR A 48 -23.24 10.72 8.30
CA TYR A 48 -23.43 10.79 6.85
C TYR A 48 -22.13 11.08 6.06
N MET A 49 -21.03 11.41 6.72
CA MET A 49 -19.71 11.59 6.11
C MET A 49 -18.79 10.38 6.30
N ARG A 50 -19.15 9.42 7.16
CA ARG A 50 -18.32 8.25 7.47
C ARG A 50 -18.24 7.25 6.33
N ASP A 51 -17.17 6.45 6.27
CA ASP A 51 -17.07 5.36 5.30
C ASP A 51 -18.15 4.31 5.58
N SER A 52 -19.12 4.24 4.69
CA SER A 52 -20.13 3.20 4.67
C SER A 52 -20.66 3.02 3.24
N PRO A 53 -21.14 1.82 2.87
CA PRO A 53 -21.72 1.58 1.54
C PRO A 53 -22.87 2.54 1.23
N SER A 54 -23.71 2.86 2.23
CA SER A 54 -24.83 3.79 2.04
C SER A 54 -24.37 5.21 1.78
N ASN A 55 -23.32 5.68 2.47
CA ASN A 55 -22.79 7.02 2.25
C ASN A 55 -22.09 7.13 0.90
N LEU A 56 -21.31 6.12 0.50
CA LEU A 56 -20.70 6.08 -0.84
C LEU A 56 -21.76 6.20 -1.93
N ALA A 57 -22.83 5.40 -1.86
CA ALA A 57 -23.94 5.46 -2.82
C ALA A 57 -24.68 6.81 -2.78
N HIS A 58 -24.89 7.38 -1.58
CA HIS A 58 -25.53 8.67 -1.40
C HIS A 58 -24.76 9.82 -2.08
N TYR A 59 -23.43 9.86 -1.90
CA TYR A 59 -22.59 10.85 -2.58
C TYR A 59 -22.43 10.55 -4.07
N ALA A 60 -22.40 9.29 -4.48
CA ALA A 60 -22.39 8.90 -5.90
C ALA A 60 -23.60 9.46 -6.65
N ALA A 61 -24.80 9.32 -6.06
CA ALA A 61 -26.05 9.84 -6.62
C ALA A 61 -26.07 11.37 -6.79
N GLN A 62 -25.20 12.09 -6.08
CA GLN A 62 -25.02 13.54 -6.16
C GLN A 62 -23.83 13.97 -7.02
N GLY A 63 -23.15 13.02 -7.69
CA GLY A 63 -21.95 13.30 -8.48
C GLY A 63 -20.69 13.55 -7.64
N LEU A 64 -20.73 13.25 -6.34
CA LEU A 64 -19.64 13.45 -5.38
C LEU A 64 -18.91 12.16 -4.99
N GLY A 65 -19.30 11.01 -5.57
CA GLY A 65 -18.76 9.69 -5.23
C GLY A 65 -17.23 9.60 -5.34
N ARG A 66 -16.64 10.14 -6.43
CA ARG A 66 -15.17 10.17 -6.60
C ARG A 66 -14.46 10.97 -5.52
N ILE A 67 -15.05 12.08 -5.07
CA ILE A 67 -14.46 12.93 -4.02
C ILE A 67 -14.52 12.20 -2.68
N PHE A 68 -15.66 11.58 -2.37
CA PHE A 68 -15.82 10.76 -1.17
C PHE A 68 -14.78 9.64 -1.13
N ALA A 69 -14.66 8.87 -2.22
CA ALA A 69 -13.66 7.81 -2.33
C ALA A 69 -12.23 8.35 -2.17
N ALA A 70 -11.89 9.47 -2.82
CA ALA A 70 -10.55 10.06 -2.74
C ALA A 70 -10.15 10.47 -1.31
N VAL A 71 -11.09 11.01 -0.52
CA VAL A 71 -10.84 11.35 0.89
C VAL A 71 -10.47 10.10 1.70
N TYR A 72 -11.25 9.03 1.56
CA TYR A 72 -11.02 7.78 2.28
C TYR A 72 -9.79 7.02 1.81
N LEU A 73 -9.52 7.01 0.50
CA LEU A 73 -8.26 6.50 -0.03
C LEU A 73 -7.06 7.24 0.55
N GLY A 74 -7.14 8.56 0.73
CA GLY A 74 -6.12 9.33 1.43
C GLY A 74 -5.91 8.86 2.87
N ILE A 75 -6.98 8.75 3.65
CA ILE A 75 -6.92 8.31 5.06
C ILE A 75 -6.28 6.93 5.17
N TYR A 76 -6.72 5.97 4.35
CA TYR A 76 -6.23 4.60 4.40
C TYR A 76 -4.81 4.46 3.88
N HIS A 77 -4.41 5.28 2.90
CA HIS A 77 -3.04 5.33 2.43
C HIS A 77 -2.09 5.91 3.48
N TYR A 78 -2.41 7.05 4.08
CA TYR A 78 -1.53 7.63 5.10
C TYR A 78 -1.56 6.85 6.41
N GLY A 79 -2.69 6.20 6.74
CA GLY A 79 -2.81 5.31 7.89
C GLY A 79 -1.87 4.10 7.80
N GLN A 80 -1.86 3.39 6.66
CA GLN A 80 -0.91 2.30 6.47
C GLN A 80 0.54 2.79 6.41
N LEU A 81 0.82 3.96 5.79
CA LEU A 81 2.17 4.53 5.76
C LEU A 81 2.70 4.87 7.15
N LEU A 82 1.85 5.41 8.03
CA LEU A 82 2.21 5.76 9.40
C LEU A 82 2.66 4.54 10.21
N MET A 83 2.04 3.39 9.94
CA MET A 83 2.23 2.16 10.71
C MET A 83 3.11 1.13 9.97
N TYR A 84 3.59 1.44 8.77
CA TYR A 84 4.30 0.50 7.91
C TYR A 84 5.57 -0.06 8.57
N GLN A 85 6.29 0.77 9.32
CA GLN A 85 7.52 0.36 10.03
C GLN A 85 7.29 -0.82 10.99
N PHE A 86 6.08 -0.99 11.52
CA PHE A 86 5.77 -2.05 12.49
C PHE A 86 5.54 -3.41 11.83
N LEU A 87 5.38 -3.49 10.50
CA LEU A 87 5.32 -4.78 9.79
C LEU A 87 6.63 -5.57 9.94
N HIS A 88 7.78 -4.89 9.94
CA HIS A 88 9.07 -5.53 10.21
C HIS A 88 9.18 -6.04 11.65
N HIS A 89 8.53 -5.34 12.59
CA HIS A 89 8.60 -5.65 14.02
C HIS A 89 7.42 -6.49 14.51
N ASP A 90 6.59 -7.03 13.61
CA ASP A 90 5.35 -7.75 13.95
C ASP A 90 5.61 -8.98 14.84
N ALA A 91 6.77 -9.63 14.67
CA ALA A 91 7.22 -10.74 15.51
C ALA A 91 7.77 -10.31 16.89
N SER A 92 7.79 -9.02 17.21
CA SER A 92 8.23 -8.56 18.53
C SER A 92 7.19 -8.92 19.60
N ASN A 93 7.65 -9.35 20.77
CA ASN A 93 6.79 -9.60 21.95
C ASN A 93 6.19 -8.31 22.56
N ASN A 94 6.19 -7.20 21.83
CA ASN A 94 5.68 -5.91 22.28
C ASN A 94 4.22 -5.73 21.80
N PRO A 95 3.24 -5.68 22.73
CA PRO A 95 1.83 -5.53 22.38
C PRO A 95 1.52 -4.27 21.56
N THR A 96 2.24 -3.16 21.80
CA THR A 96 2.05 -1.90 21.08
C THR A 96 2.47 -2.01 19.62
N THR A 97 3.58 -2.71 19.36
CA THR A 97 4.05 -2.97 18.00
C THR A 97 3.07 -3.84 17.23
N SER A 98 2.63 -4.95 17.84
CA SER A 98 1.64 -5.84 17.24
C SER A 98 0.33 -5.10 16.92
N HIS A 99 -0.13 -4.24 17.85
CA HIS A 99 -1.30 -3.39 17.61
C HIS A 99 -1.13 -2.46 16.40
N PHE A 100 0.02 -1.80 16.24
CA PHE A 100 0.25 -0.94 15.07
C PHE A 100 0.40 -1.72 13.76
N SER A 101 1.06 -2.87 13.79
CA SER A 101 1.12 -3.76 12.64
C SER A 101 -0.29 -4.20 12.19
N GLN A 102 -1.14 -4.61 13.14
CA GLN A 102 -2.52 -4.99 12.84
C GLN A 102 -3.35 -3.82 12.29
N ARG A 103 -3.13 -2.61 12.81
CA ARG A 103 -3.76 -1.40 12.26
C ARG A 103 -3.25 -1.09 10.85
N CYS A 104 -1.98 -1.31 10.54
CA CYS A 104 -1.43 -1.19 9.18
C CYS A 104 -2.16 -2.15 8.21
N LYS A 105 -2.29 -3.42 8.59
CA LYS A 105 -3.03 -4.45 7.83
C LYS A 105 -4.48 -4.04 7.59
N THR A 106 -5.15 -3.51 8.63
CA THR A 106 -6.53 -3.01 8.55
C THR A 106 -6.67 -1.83 7.59
N PHE A 107 -5.75 -0.87 7.62
CA PHE A 107 -5.77 0.26 6.68
C PHE A 107 -5.54 -0.18 5.23
N ALA A 108 -4.61 -1.12 4.99
CA ALA A 108 -4.40 -1.68 3.67
C ALA A 108 -5.64 -2.44 3.16
N GLU A 109 -6.31 -3.21 4.02
CA GLU A 109 -7.58 -3.86 3.69
C GLU A 109 -8.67 -2.84 3.34
N LYS A 110 -8.89 -1.82 4.18
CA LYS A 110 -9.89 -0.78 3.93
C LYS A 110 -9.61 -0.03 2.63
N LEU A 111 -8.33 0.21 2.31
CA LEU A 111 -7.94 0.79 1.03
C LEU A 111 -8.38 -0.08 -0.14
N CYS A 112 -8.06 -1.37 -0.12
CA CYS A 112 -8.47 -2.32 -1.16
C CYS A 112 -10.00 -2.32 -1.31
N SER A 113 -10.73 -2.47 -0.21
CA SER A 113 -12.19 -2.49 -0.20
C SER A 113 -12.82 -1.19 -0.76
N MET A 114 -12.26 -0.02 -0.42
CA MET A 114 -12.73 1.26 -0.97
C MET A 114 -12.48 1.36 -2.48
N VAL A 115 -11.31 0.93 -2.97
CA VAL A 115 -11.04 0.89 -4.43
C VAL A 115 -12.05 -0.02 -5.14
N TYR A 116 -12.33 -1.20 -4.56
CA TYR A 116 -13.28 -2.16 -5.12
C TYR A 116 -14.69 -1.56 -5.18
N ALA A 117 -15.17 -1.03 -4.07
CA ALA A 117 -16.49 -0.42 -3.98
C ALA A 117 -16.63 0.78 -4.94
N ALA A 118 -15.57 1.58 -5.08
CA ALA A 118 -15.56 2.73 -5.98
C ALA A 118 -15.60 2.32 -7.47
N LEU A 119 -14.97 1.21 -7.85
CA LEU A 119 -15.02 0.67 -9.22
C LEU A 119 -16.35 -0.04 -9.51
N ASP A 120 -16.98 -0.63 -8.49
CA ASP A 120 -18.27 -1.32 -8.60
C ASP A 120 -19.47 -0.35 -8.53
N THR A 121 -19.26 0.90 -8.10
CA THR A 121 -20.32 1.92 -7.94
C THR A 121 -20.25 2.97 -9.06
N PRO A 122 -21.28 3.10 -9.91
CA PRO A 122 -21.32 4.13 -10.96
C PRO A 122 -21.13 5.55 -10.41
N GLY A 123 -20.25 6.33 -11.05
CA GLY A 123 -19.95 7.70 -10.62
C GLY A 123 -18.93 7.80 -9.48
N CYS A 124 -18.34 6.68 -9.05
CA CYS A 124 -17.26 6.65 -8.07
C CYS A 124 -15.88 6.32 -8.68
N ASP A 125 -15.76 6.18 -10.00
CA ASP A 125 -14.56 5.62 -10.63
C ASP A 125 -13.26 6.35 -10.21
N VAL A 126 -12.33 5.59 -9.61
CA VAL A 126 -11.03 6.07 -9.15
C VAL A 126 -9.92 5.74 -10.16
N LEU A 127 -10.12 6.13 -11.42
CA LEU A 127 -9.23 5.79 -12.53
C LEU A 127 -8.11 6.83 -12.72
N TYR A 128 -7.32 7.11 -11.68
CA TYR A 128 -6.20 8.04 -11.74
C TYR A 128 -4.91 7.40 -11.20
N ASN A 129 -3.76 7.85 -11.71
CA ASN A 129 -2.45 7.23 -11.48
C ASN A 129 -2.11 6.99 -9.99
N MET A 130 -2.46 7.93 -9.10
CA MET A 130 -2.23 7.78 -7.66
C MET A 130 -2.92 6.55 -7.06
N VAL A 131 -4.07 6.12 -7.59
CA VAL A 131 -4.75 4.89 -7.13
C VAL A 131 -3.89 3.66 -7.40
N GLY A 132 -3.20 3.60 -8.53
CA GLY A 132 -2.29 2.49 -8.82
C GLY A 132 -1.13 2.44 -7.82
N HIS A 133 -0.55 3.60 -7.48
CA HIS A 133 0.54 3.69 -6.49
C HIS A 133 0.12 3.21 -5.10
N ILE A 134 -0.98 3.76 -4.56
CA ILE A 134 -1.44 3.40 -3.22
C ILE A 134 -1.92 1.94 -3.16
N LEU A 135 -2.42 1.39 -4.27
CA LEU A 135 -2.80 -0.02 -4.37
C LEU A 135 -1.60 -0.95 -4.41
N VAL A 136 -0.49 -0.54 -5.04
CA VAL A 136 0.79 -1.27 -4.97
C VAL A 136 1.30 -1.32 -3.53
N ILE A 137 1.24 -0.21 -2.80
CA ILE A 137 1.66 -0.19 -1.39
C ILE A 137 0.77 -1.11 -0.55
N ALA A 138 -0.55 -1.03 -0.71
CA ALA A 138 -1.47 -1.93 -0.01
C ALA A 138 -1.20 -3.41 -0.35
N SER A 139 -0.84 -3.72 -1.61
CA SER A 139 -0.42 -5.06 -2.03
C SER A 139 0.85 -5.52 -1.31
N THR A 140 1.82 -4.64 -1.00
CA THR A 140 2.98 -5.05 -0.18
C THR A 140 2.57 -5.49 1.22
N VAL A 141 1.55 -4.86 1.82
CA VAL A 141 0.99 -5.26 3.11
C VAL A 141 0.23 -6.59 3.00
N GLN A 142 -0.46 -6.84 1.88
CA GLN A 142 -1.06 -8.16 1.65
C GLN A 142 -0.01 -9.26 1.45
N ILE A 143 1.12 -8.96 0.80
CA ILE A 143 2.26 -9.87 0.71
C ILE A 143 2.81 -10.16 2.10
N HIS A 144 2.95 -9.15 2.97
CA HIS A 144 3.32 -9.36 4.38
C HIS A 144 2.38 -10.37 5.05
N THR A 145 1.07 -10.15 4.96
CA THR A 145 0.08 -11.07 5.54
C THR A 145 0.19 -12.48 4.97
N LEU A 146 0.40 -12.65 3.65
CA LEU A 146 0.62 -13.98 3.06
C LEU A 146 1.84 -14.70 3.62
N LEU A 147 2.90 -13.95 3.91
CA LEU A 147 4.19 -14.48 4.29
C LEU A 147 4.28 -14.77 5.80
N PHE A 148 3.55 -14.05 6.64
CA PHE A 148 3.72 -14.07 8.09
C PHE A 148 2.46 -14.32 8.91
N ALA A 149 1.27 -14.41 8.30
CA ALA A 149 0.07 -14.76 9.07
C ALA A 149 0.04 -16.25 9.40
N ASP A 150 -0.36 -16.58 10.63
CA ASP A 150 -0.53 -17.98 11.07
C ASP A 150 -1.93 -18.54 10.73
N ASN A 151 -2.88 -17.66 10.38
CA ASN A 151 -4.28 -17.98 10.16
C ASN A 151 -4.57 -18.21 8.68
N SER A 152 -5.08 -19.40 8.33
CA SER A 152 -5.43 -19.77 6.96
C SER A 152 -6.46 -18.83 6.30
N ASP A 153 -7.40 -18.29 7.09
CA ASP A 153 -8.43 -17.39 6.58
C ASP A 153 -7.84 -16.02 6.21
N GLU A 154 -6.87 -15.54 7.00
CA GLU A 154 -6.15 -14.31 6.71
C GLU A 154 -5.27 -14.44 5.48
N ILE A 155 -4.59 -15.59 5.33
CA ILE A 155 -3.81 -15.92 4.13
C ILE A 155 -4.72 -15.96 2.90
N ALA A 156 -5.85 -16.66 2.97
CA ALA A 156 -6.79 -16.76 1.85
C ALA A 156 -7.35 -15.39 1.46
N ALA A 157 -7.71 -14.56 2.45
CA ALA A 157 -8.20 -13.20 2.20
C ALA A 157 -7.11 -12.30 1.60
N ALA A 158 -5.88 -12.36 2.08
CA ALA A 158 -4.75 -11.62 1.52
C ALA A 158 -4.45 -12.02 0.07
N ARG A 159 -4.50 -13.33 -0.24
CA ARG A 159 -4.35 -13.86 -1.61
C ARG A 159 -5.42 -13.30 -2.54
N SER A 160 -6.69 -13.40 -2.14
CA SER A 160 -7.81 -12.89 -2.93
C SER A 160 -7.69 -11.38 -3.19
N ARG A 161 -7.28 -10.61 -2.18
CA ARG A 161 -7.05 -9.16 -2.35
C ARG A 161 -5.90 -8.87 -3.31
N LEU A 162 -4.81 -9.64 -3.27
CA LEU A 162 -3.69 -9.48 -4.21
C LEU A 162 -4.07 -9.76 -5.66
N GLU A 163 -4.80 -10.85 -5.90
CA GLU A 163 -5.31 -11.20 -7.23
C GLU A 163 -6.21 -10.09 -7.79
N ARG A 164 -7.14 -9.59 -6.95
CA ARG A 164 -8.05 -8.52 -7.35
C ARG A 164 -7.31 -7.20 -7.58
N ASN A 165 -6.35 -6.84 -6.71
CA ASN A 165 -5.51 -5.66 -6.87
C ASN A 165 -4.74 -5.70 -8.18
N TYR A 166 -4.13 -6.84 -8.52
CA TYR A 166 -3.37 -6.99 -9.76
C TYR A 166 -4.25 -6.85 -11.01
N THR A 167 -5.45 -7.44 -10.98
CA THR A 167 -6.44 -7.29 -12.07
C THR A 167 -6.80 -5.81 -12.28
N ILE A 168 -6.96 -5.06 -11.19
CA ILE A 168 -7.24 -3.62 -11.24
C ILE A 168 -6.03 -2.84 -11.78
N LEU A 169 -4.81 -3.16 -11.34
CA LEU A 169 -3.59 -2.53 -11.85
C LEU A 169 -3.41 -2.74 -13.36
N LEU A 170 -3.66 -3.96 -13.86
CA LEU A 170 -3.65 -4.26 -15.30
C LEU A 170 -4.68 -3.44 -16.07
N ARG A 171 -5.88 -3.27 -15.51
CA ARG A 171 -6.91 -2.42 -16.14
C ARG A 171 -6.53 -0.95 -16.13
N LEU A 172 -6.01 -0.44 -15.02
CA LEU A 172 -5.56 0.95 -14.91
C LEU A 172 -4.39 1.23 -15.86
N ARG A 173 -3.49 0.26 -16.08
CA ARG A 173 -2.37 0.35 -17.03
C ARG A 173 -2.82 0.68 -18.45
N GLN A 174 -3.99 0.20 -18.87
CA GLN A 174 -4.56 0.50 -20.19
C GLN A 174 -4.87 1.99 -20.37
N VAL A 175 -5.12 2.71 -19.27
CA VAL A 175 -5.42 4.15 -19.24
C VAL A 175 -4.18 4.97 -18.92
N TRP A 176 -3.31 4.46 -18.04
CA TRP A 176 -2.12 5.16 -17.54
C TRP A 176 -0.86 4.31 -17.75
N PRO A 177 -0.15 4.47 -18.89
CA PRO A 177 1.08 3.71 -19.15
C PRO A 177 2.17 3.87 -18.08
N SER A 178 2.19 5.00 -17.36
CA SER A 178 3.10 5.21 -16.22
C SER A 178 2.95 4.17 -15.10
N LEU A 179 1.86 3.40 -15.08
CA LEU A 179 1.69 2.31 -14.12
C LEU A 179 2.59 1.11 -14.38
N ASP A 180 3.28 1.05 -15.52
CA ASP A 180 4.40 0.14 -15.73
C ASP A 180 5.43 0.24 -14.60
N PHE A 181 5.72 1.45 -14.13
CA PHE A 181 6.61 1.68 -13.00
C PHE A 181 6.04 1.12 -11.69
N CYS A 182 4.75 1.30 -11.44
CA CYS A 182 4.08 0.76 -10.25
C CYS A 182 4.13 -0.78 -10.24
N MET A 183 3.86 -1.41 -11.37
CA MET A 183 3.91 -2.87 -11.51
C MET A 183 5.33 -3.41 -11.35
N MET A 184 6.32 -2.77 -11.99
CA MET A 184 7.74 -3.13 -11.84
C MET A 184 8.19 -3.04 -10.39
N ARG A 185 7.81 -1.97 -9.68
CA ARG A 185 8.12 -1.79 -8.25
C ARG A 185 7.56 -2.95 -7.41
N LEU A 186 6.32 -3.37 -7.64
CA LEU A 186 5.74 -4.52 -6.94
C LEU A 186 6.54 -5.81 -7.17
N LYS A 187 7.02 -6.06 -8.41
CA LYS A 187 7.90 -7.21 -8.72
C LYS A 187 9.23 -7.13 -7.97
N VAL A 188 9.88 -5.97 -7.97
CA VAL A 188 11.15 -5.77 -7.25
C VAL A 188 10.96 -6.02 -5.75
N PHE A 189 9.89 -5.48 -5.17
CA PHE A 189 9.54 -5.72 -3.77
C PHE A 189 9.34 -7.20 -3.47
N HIS A 190 8.55 -7.88 -4.29
CA HIS A 190 8.30 -9.31 -4.10
C HIS A 190 9.59 -10.13 -4.19
N ARG A 191 10.47 -9.83 -5.14
CA ARG A 191 11.78 -10.47 -5.24
C ARG A 191 12.63 -10.23 -3.99
N ALA A 192 12.61 -9.01 -3.46
CA ALA A 192 13.27 -8.72 -2.19
C ALA A 192 12.73 -9.61 -1.05
N CYS A 193 11.40 -9.79 -0.96
CA CYS A 193 10.78 -10.67 0.03
C CYS A 193 11.20 -12.13 -0.12
N ILE A 194 11.36 -12.65 -1.34
CA ILE A 194 11.88 -14.00 -1.59
C ILE A 194 13.34 -14.13 -1.08
N VAL A 195 14.16 -13.12 -1.34
CA VAL A 195 15.61 -13.17 -1.02
C VAL A 195 15.89 -12.93 0.46
N SER A 196 15.18 -11.99 1.10
CA SER A 196 15.35 -11.66 2.51
C SER A 196 14.02 -11.23 3.14
N MET A 197 13.23 -12.23 3.50
CA MET A 197 11.89 -12.09 4.07
C MET A 197 11.88 -11.19 5.31
N GLU A 198 12.81 -11.41 6.25
CA GLU A 198 12.88 -10.67 7.52
C GLU A 198 13.22 -9.19 7.34
N THR A 199 14.12 -8.85 6.42
CA THR A 199 14.58 -7.46 6.25
C THR A 199 13.73 -6.67 5.25
N SER A 200 12.96 -7.37 4.40
CA SER A 200 12.23 -6.74 3.29
C SER A 200 11.24 -5.67 3.73
N PHE A 201 10.68 -5.77 4.93
CA PHE A 201 9.71 -4.81 5.46
C PHE A 201 10.33 -3.70 6.33
N ARG A 202 11.66 -3.72 6.54
CA ARG A 202 12.36 -2.65 7.26
C ARG A 202 12.17 -1.33 6.53
N LEU A 203 11.78 -0.29 7.27
CA LEU A 203 11.62 1.06 6.74
C LEU A 203 13.00 1.75 6.66
N ASP A 204 13.78 1.39 5.65
CA ASP A 204 15.07 2.03 5.30
C ASP A 204 14.92 3.03 4.13
N ASP A 205 16.02 3.61 3.67
CA ASP A 205 16.01 4.57 2.54
C ASP A 205 15.43 3.95 1.25
N TRP A 206 15.67 2.66 1.02
CA TRP A 206 15.12 1.94 -0.14
C TRP A 206 13.60 1.83 -0.02
N MET A 207 13.11 1.43 1.15
CA MET A 207 11.68 1.35 1.43
C MET A 207 11.01 2.72 1.40
N LEU A 208 11.65 3.76 1.93
CA LEU A 208 11.10 5.11 1.88
C LEU A 208 10.93 5.59 0.43
N ARG A 209 11.92 5.35 -0.43
CA ARG A 209 11.80 5.62 -1.88
C ARG A 209 10.68 4.77 -2.49
N PHE A 210 10.55 3.51 -2.07
CA PHE A 210 9.47 2.62 -2.48
C PHE A 210 8.07 3.19 -2.15
N LEU A 211 7.90 3.72 -0.95
CA LEU A 211 6.62 4.24 -0.48
C LEU A 211 6.28 5.65 -1.00
N SER A 212 7.30 6.49 -1.20
CA SER A 212 7.11 7.93 -1.51
C SER A 212 7.17 8.27 -3.00
N GLU A 213 7.98 7.57 -3.79
CA GLU A 213 8.11 7.82 -5.23
C GLU A 213 7.11 6.97 -6.02
N PHE A 214 6.43 7.51 -7.04
CA PHE A 214 5.44 6.74 -7.82
C PHE A 214 5.68 6.75 -9.33
N ALA A 215 6.52 7.66 -9.82
CA ALA A 215 6.80 7.85 -11.25
C ALA A 215 8.24 7.50 -11.65
N LYS A 216 8.98 6.79 -10.78
CA LYS A 216 10.36 6.40 -11.02
C LYS A 216 10.54 4.89 -10.80
N PRO A 217 11.43 4.23 -11.56
CA PRO A 217 11.91 2.89 -11.22
C PRO A 217 12.50 2.85 -9.80
N VAL A 218 12.51 1.67 -9.19
CA VAL A 218 13.25 1.38 -7.95
C VAL A 218 14.26 0.30 -8.30
N ASP A 219 15.52 0.54 -7.97
CA ASP A 219 16.60 -0.42 -8.19
C ASP A 219 16.46 -1.64 -7.26
N ASP A 220 17.08 -2.76 -7.62
CA ASP A 220 17.12 -3.94 -6.76
C ASP A 220 17.81 -3.63 -5.42
N ARG A 221 17.19 -4.08 -4.31
CA ARG A 221 17.60 -3.73 -2.95
C ARG A 221 19.05 -4.10 -2.60
N ASN A 222 19.56 -5.20 -3.15
CA ASN A 222 20.87 -5.76 -2.79
C ASN A 222 21.98 -5.50 -3.82
N GLY A 223 21.75 -4.60 -4.80
CA GLY A 223 22.77 -4.25 -5.80
C GLY A 223 23.28 -5.43 -6.63
N GLY A 224 22.49 -6.50 -6.75
CA GLY A 224 22.81 -7.62 -7.63
C GLY A 224 22.88 -7.12 -9.06
N ASP A 225 23.99 -7.40 -9.72
CA ASP A 225 24.27 -7.04 -11.11
C ASP A 225 23.20 -7.64 -12.03
N SER A 226 22.09 -6.91 -12.22
CA SER A 226 21.26 -7.15 -13.38
C SER A 226 22.04 -6.56 -14.54
N SER A 227 22.71 -7.43 -15.29
CA SER A 227 23.09 -7.18 -16.69
C SER A 227 21.82 -6.90 -17.51
N TRP A 228 21.25 -5.72 -17.29
CA TRP A 228 20.37 -4.95 -18.14
C TRP A 228 20.91 -3.54 -18.00
N ALA A 229 22.12 -3.35 -18.55
CA ALA A 229 22.74 -2.05 -18.65
C ALA A 229 21.71 -1.08 -19.23
N VAL A 230 21.44 -0.05 -18.45
CA VAL A 230 20.80 1.19 -18.88
C VAL A 230 21.70 1.77 -19.99
N GLY A 231 21.40 1.38 -21.22
CA GLY A 231 22.13 1.76 -22.42
C GLY A 231 21.41 1.18 -23.64
N ASP A 232 20.71 2.04 -24.37
CA ASP A 232 20.08 1.78 -25.67
C ASP A 232 18.88 0.82 -25.72
N ILE A 233 17.99 0.87 -24.73
CA ILE A 233 16.60 0.45 -24.94
C ILE A 233 15.78 1.70 -25.24
N SER A 234 15.43 1.86 -26.51
CA SER A 234 14.23 2.62 -26.87
C SER A 234 13.08 2.00 -26.07
N ILE A 235 12.62 2.66 -25.00
CA ILE A 235 11.60 2.13 -24.10
C ILE A 235 10.27 2.07 -24.85
N THR A 236 10.06 0.99 -25.60
CA THR A 236 8.74 0.47 -25.88
C THR A 236 8.35 -0.38 -24.66
N PRO A 237 7.29 -0.01 -23.93
CA PRO A 237 6.82 -0.82 -22.80
C PRO A 237 6.34 -2.15 -23.37
N SER A 238 7.13 -3.21 -23.20
CA SER A 238 6.75 -4.55 -23.63
C SER A 238 5.80 -5.21 -22.63
N SER A 239 5.07 -6.17 -23.18
CA SER A 239 3.90 -6.90 -22.67
C SER A 239 4.19 -7.95 -21.58
N ASP A 240 5.32 -7.91 -20.86
CA ASP A 240 5.75 -9.01 -19.97
C ASP A 240 5.05 -9.04 -18.58
N PHE A 241 3.83 -8.53 -18.50
CA PHE A 241 3.02 -8.47 -17.27
C PHE A 241 1.67 -9.12 -17.53
N ASP A 242 1.69 -10.45 -17.62
CA ASP A 242 0.49 -11.29 -17.77
C ASP A 242 0.13 -11.97 -16.44
N LEU A 243 -1.00 -12.69 -16.42
CA LEU A 243 -1.48 -13.48 -15.27
C LEU A 243 -0.46 -14.52 -14.79
N ASP A 244 0.44 -14.99 -15.66
CA ASP A 244 1.52 -15.92 -15.30
C ASP A 244 2.54 -15.29 -14.35
N SER A 245 2.77 -13.97 -14.43
CA SER A 245 3.59 -13.27 -13.44
C SER A 245 2.93 -13.26 -12.05
N LEU A 246 1.60 -13.24 -11.99
CA LEU A 246 0.85 -13.33 -10.73
C LEU A 246 0.93 -14.74 -10.14
N ALA A 247 0.79 -15.77 -10.97
CA ALA A 247 0.95 -17.16 -10.53
C ALA A 247 2.33 -17.38 -9.89
N ILE A 248 3.40 -16.86 -10.52
CA ILE A 248 4.76 -16.92 -9.94
C ILE A 248 4.86 -16.14 -8.62
N LEU A 249 4.21 -14.97 -8.52
CA LEU A 249 4.15 -14.18 -7.28
C LEU A 249 3.39 -14.93 -6.15
N LEU A 250 2.35 -15.69 -6.49
CA LEU A 250 1.50 -16.38 -5.52
C LEU A 250 1.99 -17.80 -5.17
N ASP A 251 2.69 -18.48 -6.09
CA ASP A 251 3.20 -19.85 -5.92
C ASP A 251 4.58 -19.90 -5.23
N THR A 252 5.28 -18.78 -5.10
CA THR A 252 6.59 -18.70 -4.43
C THR A 252 6.51 -18.39 -2.93
N THR A 253 5.29 -18.32 -2.36
CA THR A 253 5.12 -18.34 -0.91
C THR A 253 5.42 -19.76 -0.40
N PRO A 254 6.29 -19.94 0.61
CA PRO A 254 6.56 -21.27 1.15
C PRO A 254 5.25 -21.90 1.63
N ASN A 255 4.96 -23.12 1.18
CA ASN A 255 3.90 -23.92 1.81
C ASN A 255 4.25 -24.13 3.28
N PRO A 256 3.24 -24.10 4.18
CA PRO A 256 3.45 -24.26 5.62
C PRO A 256 4.16 -25.58 5.98
#